data_AF-A0A352AG23-F1
#
_entry.id   AF-A0A352AG23-F1
#
_cell.length_a   1.000
_cell.length_b   1.000
_cell.length_c   1.000
_cell.angle_alpha   90.00
_cell.angle_beta   90.00
_cell.angle_gamma   90.00
#
_symmetry.space_group_name_H-M   'P 1'
#
loop_
_entity.id
_entity.type
_entity.pdbx_description
1 polymer ?
#
loop_
_entity_poly.entity_id
_entity_poly.type
_entity_poly.pdbx_seq_one_letter_code
_entity_poly.pdbx_strand_id
1 'polypeptide(L)'
;MALNGPNFYEQRRYLQHAIANQKDLKEVILGADFFMFNEFLNNQASFSENRLGKQYLTPEDAINSIFSWDAFSASQETISDSQKNPKDDVNYGRNGFFPVRDIDKKITEWRFEAGLNLYLELHSNYQLSDKYLADFKSFVELCKQKGITLKVFISPAHATDLEAIRTTGQWQTFEQWKRDIVQIVPVWDFSGYNSVTTEPISNHMINYVDNSHYTPKIGDLVLNRVLSYQDETVPKDFGILLTPENVESHIAKIRADREVWANKNPDEVKLVKDIKQEYDAKQALAPK
;
A
#
# COMPACT_ATOMS: atom_id res chain seq x y z
N MET A 1 8.47 1.42 11.20
CA MET A 1 9.26 1.88 10.03
C MET A 1 8.28 2.05 8.89
N ALA A 2 8.21 3.23 8.28
CA ALA A 2 7.41 3.44 7.07
C ALA A 2 8.35 3.39 5.86
N LEU A 3 7.97 2.63 4.83
CA LEU A 3 8.75 2.42 3.63
C LEU A 3 7.87 2.77 2.43
N ASN A 4 8.41 3.53 1.48
CA ASN A 4 7.65 4.01 0.34
C ASN A 4 7.64 2.95 -0.78
N GLY A 5 6.54 2.22 -0.94
CA GLY A 5 6.37 1.25 -2.03
C GLY A 5 7.44 0.15 -2.18
N PRO A 6 7.98 -0.44 -1.09
CA PRO A 6 9.07 -1.41 -1.20
C PRO A 6 8.60 -2.73 -1.84
N ASN A 7 9.50 -3.41 -2.56
CA ASN A 7 9.30 -4.83 -2.89
C ASN A 7 9.65 -5.74 -1.70
N PHE A 8 9.36 -7.05 -1.81
CA PHE A 8 9.59 -7.98 -0.71
C PHE A 8 11.07 -8.29 -0.42
N TYR A 9 11.97 -8.09 -1.39
CA TYR A 9 13.39 -8.13 -1.11
C TYR A 9 13.78 -7.04 -0.10
N GLU A 10 13.40 -5.79 -0.38
CA GLU A 10 13.65 -4.66 0.51
C GLU A 10 13.07 -4.90 1.91
N GLN A 11 11.81 -5.35 1.99
CA GLN A 11 11.15 -5.66 3.26
C GLN A 11 11.94 -6.66 4.11
N ARG A 12 12.43 -7.74 3.48
CA ARG A 12 13.27 -8.72 4.17
C ARG A 12 14.58 -8.10 4.65
N ARG A 13 15.21 -7.24 3.87
CA ARG A 13 16.46 -6.57 4.27
C ARG A 13 16.24 -5.57 5.41
N TYR A 14 15.11 -4.88 5.43
CA TYR A 14 14.74 -4.00 6.54
C TYR A 14 14.43 -4.76 7.83
N LEU A 15 13.78 -5.93 7.75
CA LEU A 15 13.61 -6.81 8.93
C LEU A 15 14.98 -7.24 9.48
N GLN A 16 15.90 -7.68 8.63
CA GLN A 16 17.25 -8.06 9.05
C GLN A 16 17.99 -6.90 9.74
N HIS A 17 17.88 -5.69 9.18
CA HIS A 17 18.43 -4.49 9.81
C HIS A 17 17.78 -4.19 11.17
N ALA A 18 16.45 -4.31 11.29
CA ALA A 18 15.73 -4.12 12.54
C ALA A 18 16.18 -5.13 13.60
N ILE A 19 16.29 -6.42 13.25
CA ILE A 19 16.78 -7.47 14.16
C ILE A 19 18.23 -7.21 14.60
N ALA A 20 19.09 -6.74 13.69
CA ALA A 20 20.49 -6.43 14.01
C ALA A 20 20.63 -5.24 14.98
N ASN A 21 19.68 -4.29 14.94
CA ASN A 21 19.71 -3.07 15.74
C ASN A 21 18.80 -3.11 16.98
N GLN A 22 17.83 -4.03 17.02
CA GLN A 22 16.89 -4.21 18.12
C GLN A 22 16.86 -5.68 18.54
N LYS A 23 17.81 -6.07 19.40
CA LYS A 23 17.98 -7.46 19.86
C LYS A 23 16.74 -8.04 20.57
N ASP A 24 15.93 -7.17 21.17
CA ASP A 24 14.71 -7.52 21.89
C ASP A 24 13.43 -7.32 21.07
N LEU A 25 13.51 -7.23 19.72
CA LEU A 25 12.33 -7.17 18.87
C LEU A 25 11.42 -8.37 19.14
N LYS A 26 10.17 -8.12 19.57
CA LYS A 26 9.21 -9.17 19.96
C LYS A 26 8.08 -9.36 18.97
N GLU A 27 7.67 -8.30 18.29
CA GLU A 27 6.52 -8.31 17.40
C GLU A 27 6.79 -7.46 16.15
N VAL A 28 6.29 -7.95 15.02
CA VAL A 28 6.28 -7.26 13.73
C VAL A 28 4.85 -7.32 13.19
N ILE A 29 4.31 -6.16 12.85
CA ILE A 29 3.06 -6.02 12.10
C ILE A 29 3.45 -5.60 10.68
N LEU A 30 3.11 -6.42 9.70
CA LEU A 30 3.53 -6.26 8.31
C LEU A 30 2.31 -6.05 7.40
N GLY A 31 2.25 -4.89 6.74
CA GLY A 31 1.37 -4.69 5.59
C GLY A 31 1.98 -5.36 4.35
N ALA A 32 1.22 -6.23 3.68
CA ALA A 32 1.62 -6.93 2.48
C ALA A 32 0.62 -6.66 1.36
N ASP A 33 1.04 -5.86 0.39
CA ASP A 33 0.21 -5.46 -0.75
C ASP A 33 0.64 -6.20 -2.03
N PHE A 34 -0.31 -6.40 -2.94
CA PHE A 34 -0.12 -7.21 -4.15
C PHE A 34 1.05 -6.72 -5.03
N PHE A 35 1.15 -5.40 -5.24
CA PHE A 35 2.19 -4.81 -6.09
C PHE A 35 3.62 -5.11 -5.60
N MET A 36 3.82 -5.34 -4.28
CA MET A 36 5.12 -5.60 -3.69
C MET A 36 5.76 -6.92 -4.17
N PHE A 37 4.96 -7.78 -4.80
CA PHE A 37 5.36 -9.06 -5.37
C PHE A 37 5.44 -9.04 -6.90
N ASN A 38 5.36 -7.87 -7.53
CA ASN A 38 5.53 -7.74 -8.99
C ASN A 38 6.99 -7.98 -9.38
N GLU A 39 7.26 -8.94 -10.26
CA GLU A 39 8.60 -9.29 -10.78
C GLU A 39 9.35 -8.07 -11.34
N PHE A 40 8.62 -7.10 -11.89
CA PHE A 40 9.20 -5.91 -12.50
C PHE A 40 9.31 -4.71 -11.54
N LEU A 41 8.94 -4.87 -10.26
CA LEU A 41 9.12 -3.83 -9.26
C LEU A 41 10.58 -3.78 -8.81
N ASN A 42 11.29 -2.78 -9.32
CA ASN A 42 12.67 -2.50 -8.93
C ASN A 42 12.77 -2.03 -7.47
N ASN A 43 13.97 -2.08 -6.91
CA ASN A 43 14.22 -1.46 -5.62
C ASN A 43 13.97 0.06 -5.70
N GLN A 44 13.40 0.61 -4.63
CA GLN A 44 13.17 2.04 -4.52
C GLN A 44 14.47 2.83 -4.60
N ALA A 45 14.45 4.00 -5.22
CA ALA A 45 15.67 4.82 -5.38
C ALA A 45 16.33 5.19 -4.03
N SER A 46 15.53 5.30 -2.96
CA SER A 46 16.00 5.55 -1.60
C SER A 46 16.57 4.32 -0.90
N PHE A 47 16.35 3.12 -1.45
CA PHE A 47 16.86 1.88 -0.88
C PHE A 47 18.37 1.79 -1.06
N SER A 48 19.08 1.57 0.04
CA SER A 48 20.53 1.34 0.01
C SER A 48 20.89 0.20 0.94
N GLU A 49 21.27 -0.91 0.35
CA GLU A 49 21.69 -2.10 1.08
C GLU A 49 22.92 -1.82 1.97
N ASN A 50 23.79 -0.91 1.54
CA ASN A 50 24.97 -0.49 2.29
C ASN A 50 24.63 0.15 3.63
N ARG A 51 23.40 0.64 3.84
CA ARG A 51 22.94 1.19 5.13
C ARG A 51 22.45 0.11 6.08
N LEU A 52 22.16 -1.08 5.58
CA LEU A 52 21.48 -2.13 6.33
C LEU A 52 22.47 -3.00 7.12
N GLY A 53 22.01 -3.57 8.23
CA GLY A 53 22.85 -4.38 9.13
C GLY A 53 23.95 -3.63 9.90
N LYS A 54 24.08 -2.31 9.72
CA LYS A 54 25.03 -1.47 10.47
C LYS A 54 24.36 -0.91 11.74
N GLN A 55 25.17 -0.78 12.79
CA GLN A 55 24.80 -0.13 14.07
C GLN A 55 25.39 1.29 14.18
N TYR A 56 25.92 1.82 13.09
CA TYR A 56 26.57 3.13 13.01
C TYR A 56 26.24 3.80 11.68
N LEU A 57 26.23 5.13 11.66
CA LEU A 57 26.16 5.91 10.43
C LEU A 57 27.49 5.81 9.68
N THR A 58 27.44 5.59 8.37
CA THR A 58 28.66 5.67 7.57
C THR A 58 29.12 7.14 7.48
N PRO A 59 30.42 7.42 7.37
CA PRO A 59 30.90 8.79 7.16
C PRO A 59 30.27 9.46 5.93
N GLU A 60 30.03 8.70 4.87
CA GLU A 60 29.31 9.15 3.68
C GLU A 60 27.88 9.56 3.99
N ASP A 61 27.12 8.73 4.72
CA ASP A 61 25.75 9.07 5.14
C ASP A 61 25.73 10.29 6.08
N ALA A 62 26.70 10.41 6.98
CA ALA A 62 26.81 11.56 7.88
C ALA A 62 27.10 12.85 7.09
N ILE A 63 28.03 12.82 6.14
CA ILE A 63 28.35 13.96 5.28
C ILE A 63 27.16 14.31 4.40
N ASN A 64 26.55 13.34 3.73
CA ASN A 64 25.40 13.58 2.86
C ASN A 64 24.17 14.06 3.65
N SER A 65 24.00 13.67 4.91
CA SER A 65 22.90 14.18 5.75
C SER A 65 23.13 15.60 6.27
N ILE A 66 24.39 16.00 6.47
CA ILE A 66 24.77 17.32 7.03
C ILE A 66 25.00 18.36 5.92
N PHE A 67 25.58 17.94 4.79
CA PHE A 67 26.02 18.79 3.67
C PHE A 67 25.39 18.34 2.35
N SER A 68 24.08 18.09 2.32
CA SER A 68 23.38 17.81 1.08
C SER A 68 23.18 19.10 0.28
N TRP A 69 23.76 19.15 -0.92
CA TRP A 69 23.44 20.19 -1.91
C TRP A 69 21.95 20.18 -2.28
N ASP A 70 21.31 19.02 -2.26
CA ASP A 70 19.86 18.89 -2.46
C ASP A 70 19.10 19.55 -1.32
N ALA A 71 19.52 19.37 -0.05
CA ALA A 71 18.90 20.04 1.09
C ALA A 71 19.05 21.57 1.02
N PHE A 72 20.22 22.05 0.58
CA PHE A 72 20.44 23.48 0.35
C PHE A 72 19.57 24.02 -0.79
N SER A 73 19.53 23.32 -1.93
CA SER A 73 18.71 23.68 -3.09
C SER A 73 17.23 23.65 -2.75
N ALA A 74 16.75 22.59 -2.08
CA ALA A 74 15.38 22.48 -1.59
C ALA A 74 15.05 23.58 -0.58
N SER A 75 16.00 24.00 0.27
CA SER A 75 15.80 25.14 1.18
C SER A 75 15.67 26.46 0.42
N GLN A 76 16.45 26.67 -0.65
CA GLN A 76 16.32 27.86 -1.51
C GLN A 76 14.99 27.87 -2.26
N GLU A 77 14.58 26.73 -2.82
CA GLU A 77 13.27 26.55 -3.44
C GLU A 77 12.14 26.81 -2.44
N THR A 78 12.26 26.28 -1.22
CA THR A 78 11.30 26.49 -0.14
C THR A 78 11.17 27.98 0.21
N ILE A 79 12.28 28.72 0.31
CA ILE A 79 12.24 30.17 0.57
C ILE A 79 11.56 30.89 -0.60
N SER A 80 11.92 30.57 -1.85
CA SER A 80 11.31 31.14 -3.05
C SER A 80 9.81 30.88 -3.14
N ASP A 81 9.38 29.66 -2.80
CA ASP A 81 7.98 29.26 -2.82
C ASP A 81 7.19 29.80 -1.61
N SER A 82 7.82 29.98 -0.45
CA SER A 82 7.21 30.62 0.73
C SER A 82 6.88 32.11 0.52
N GLN A 83 7.54 32.76 -0.45
CA GLN A 83 7.28 34.15 -0.84
C GLN A 83 6.20 34.28 -1.92
N LYS A 84 5.77 33.16 -2.52
CA LYS A 84 4.62 33.09 -3.42
C LYS A 84 3.36 32.80 -2.59
N ASN A 85 2.17 32.97 -3.18
CA ASN A 85 0.96 32.41 -2.58
C ASN A 85 1.20 30.92 -2.30
N PRO A 86 0.75 30.38 -1.15
CA PRO A 86 0.92 28.96 -0.87
C PRO A 86 0.37 28.17 -2.05
N LYS A 87 1.22 27.36 -2.68
CA LYS A 87 0.72 26.34 -3.59
C LYS A 87 -0.17 25.44 -2.72
N ASP A 88 -1.38 25.16 -3.17
CA ASP A 88 -2.26 24.26 -2.42
C ASP A 88 -1.58 22.91 -2.16
N ASP A 89 -0.58 22.51 -2.96
CA ASP A 89 0.20 21.27 -2.91
C ASP A 89 1.16 21.09 -1.70
N VAL A 90 0.63 21.06 -0.47
CA VAL A 90 1.37 20.44 0.64
C VAL A 90 1.16 18.92 0.60
N ASN A 91 2.18 18.17 0.17
CA ASN A 91 2.14 16.70 0.04
C ASN A 91 1.88 15.98 1.38
N TYR A 92 2.47 16.45 2.49
CA TYR A 92 2.23 15.87 3.83
C TYR A 92 1.99 16.98 4.86
N GLY A 93 1.00 16.79 5.72
CA GLY A 93 0.73 17.65 6.86
C GLY A 93 1.86 17.61 7.89
N ARG A 94 1.86 18.54 8.84
CA ARG A 94 2.85 18.60 9.94
C ARG A 94 2.88 17.34 10.81
N ASN A 95 1.83 16.52 10.77
CA ASN A 95 1.72 15.24 11.44
C ASN A 95 2.25 14.06 10.60
N GLY A 96 2.82 14.30 9.41
CA GLY A 96 3.34 13.27 8.52
C GLY A 96 2.29 12.50 7.72
N PHE A 97 1.01 12.87 7.82
CA PHE A 97 -0.07 12.26 7.04
C PHE A 97 -0.39 13.12 5.82
N PHE A 98 -0.82 12.50 4.72
CA PHE A 98 -1.43 13.24 3.63
C PHE A 98 -2.61 14.05 4.18
N PRO A 99 -2.67 15.37 3.93
CA PRO A 99 -3.74 16.18 4.49
C PRO A 99 -5.08 15.78 3.87
N VAL A 100 -6.02 15.41 4.73
CA VAL A 100 -7.46 15.48 4.44
C VAL A 100 -7.75 16.98 4.29
N ARG A 101 -7.85 17.46 3.05
CA ARG A 101 -8.21 18.86 2.79
C ARG A 101 -9.73 18.98 2.74
N ASP A 102 -10.30 20.12 3.09
CA ASP A 102 -11.69 20.44 2.73
C ASP A 102 -11.77 20.55 1.20
N ILE A 103 -12.71 19.81 0.61
CA ILE A 103 -12.55 19.26 -0.74
C ILE A 103 -13.43 20.02 -1.74
N ASP A 104 -12.78 20.71 -2.68
CA ASP A 104 -13.38 20.91 -4.01
C ASP A 104 -13.49 19.54 -4.69
N LYS A 105 -14.68 19.22 -5.23
CA LYS A 105 -14.97 17.97 -5.96
C LYS A 105 -13.85 17.56 -6.92
N LYS A 106 -13.31 18.54 -7.65
CA LYS A 106 -12.24 18.32 -8.63
C LYS A 106 -10.97 17.78 -8.00
N ILE A 107 -10.67 18.12 -6.75
CA ILE A 107 -9.46 17.70 -6.04
C ILE A 107 -9.57 16.23 -5.61
N THR A 108 -10.72 15.77 -5.09
CA THR A 108 -10.88 14.36 -4.72
C THR A 108 -10.89 13.45 -5.94
N GLU A 109 -11.63 13.82 -6.99
CA GLU A 109 -11.63 13.05 -8.24
C GLU A 109 -10.22 12.97 -8.82
N TRP A 110 -9.46 14.07 -8.81
CA TRP A 110 -8.06 14.08 -9.24
C TRP A 110 -7.14 13.16 -8.42
N ARG A 111 -7.30 13.10 -7.09
CA ARG A 111 -6.48 12.21 -6.23
C ARG A 111 -6.75 10.73 -6.52
N PHE A 112 -8.03 10.37 -6.66
CA PHE A 112 -8.41 9.02 -7.06
C PHE A 112 -7.93 8.70 -8.47
N GLU A 113 -8.01 9.64 -9.40
CA GLU A 113 -7.49 9.46 -10.76
C GLU A 113 -5.97 9.23 -10.77
N ALA A 114 -5.21 10.03 -10.01
CA ALA A 114 -3.76 9.89 -9.92
C ALA A 114 -3.36 8.53 -9.31
N GLY A 115 -3.99 8.14 -8.20
CA GLY A 115 -3.71 6.85 -7.58
C GLY A 115 -4.17 5.66 -8.43
N LEU A 116 -5.28 5.78 -9.17
CA LEU A 116 -5.71 4.76 -10.13
C LEU A 116 -4.75 4.62 -11.31
N ASN A 117 -4.23 5.72 -11.86
CA ASN A 117 -3.20 5.66 -12.90
C ASN A 117 -1.93 4.93 -12.42
N LEU A 118 -1.48 5.21 -11.19
CA LEU A 118 -0.36 4.49 -10.58
C LEU A 118 -0.67 2.99 -10.43
N TYR A 119 -1.87 2.64 -9.96
CA TYR A 119 -2.27 1.23 -9.84
C TYR A 119 -2.36 0.55 -11.21
N LEU A 120 -2.82 1.22 -12.26
CA LEU A 120 -2.80 0.67 -13.61
C LEU A 120 -1.37 0.44 -14.10
N GLU A 121 -0.46 1.38 -13.85
CA GLU A 121 0.96 1.23 -14.20
C GLU A 121 1.59 0.03 -13.50
N LEU A 122 1.43 -0.06 -12.18
CA LEU A 122 1.96 -1.15 -11.36
C LEU A 122 1.39 -2.52 -11.75
N HIS A 123 0.17 -2.58 -12.29
CA HIS A 123 -0.53 -3.84 -12.53
C HIS A 123 -0.71 -4.24 -14.00
N SER A 124 -0.49 -3.35 -14.98
CA SER A 124 -0.73 -3.68 -16.40
C SER A 124 0.17 -4.79 -16.92
N ASN A 125 1.46 -4.75 -16.57
CA ASN A 125 2.44 -5.78 -16.93
C ASN A 125 2.80 -6.68 -15.74
N TYR A 126 1.92 -6.76 -14.74
CA TYR A 126 2.22 -7.49 -13.52
C TYR A 126 2.51 -8.96 -13.78
N GLN A 127 3.57 -9.45 -13.16
CA GLN A 127 3.86 -10.87 -13.03
C GLN A 127 4.17 -11.17 -11.58
N LEU A 128 3.54 -12.20 -11.03
CA LEU A 128 3.82 -12.64 -9.67
C LEU A 128 5.25 -13.21 -9.62
N SER A 129 6.08 -12.65 -8.75
CA SER A 129 7.48 -13.01 -8.62
C SER A 129 7.69 -14.17 -7.65
N ASP A 130 8.23 -15.29 -8.16
CA ASP A 130 8.70 -16.41 -7.33
C ASP A 130 9.81 -15.96 -6.38
N LYS A 131 10.67 -15.04 -6.82
CA LYS A 131 11.75 -14.47 -6.00
C LYS A 131 11.16 -13.71 -4.81
N TYR A 132 10.19 -12.83 -5.03
CA TYR A 132 9.58 -12.06 -3.95
C TYR A 132 8.68 -12.90 -3.04
N LEU A 133 8.03 -13.94 -3.55
CA LEU A 133 7.39 -14.96 -2.71
C LEU A 133 8.41 -15.70 -1.83
N ALA A 134 9.57 -16.06 -2.36
CA ALA A 134 10.64 -16.68 -1.59
C ALA A 134 11.23 -15.72 -0.54
N ASP A 135 11.37 -14.43 -0.85
CA ASP A 135 11.78 -13.40 0.11
C ASP A 135 10.75 -13.24 1.23
N PHE A 136 9.44 -13.24 0.91
CA PHE A 136 8.37 -13.24 1.91
C PHE A 136 8.41 -14.48 2.81
N LYS A 137 8.56 -15.68 2.22
CA LYS A 137 8.73 -16.92 2.99
C LYS A 137 9.93 -16.84 3.93
N SER A 138 11.06 -16.33 3.44
CA SER A 138 12.27 -16.14 4.24
C SER A 138 12.07 -15.11 5.36
N PHE A 139 11.28 -14.05 5.13
CA PHE A 139 10.88 -13.08 6.16
C PHE A 139 10.11 -13.76 7.29
N VAL A 140 9.10 -14.57 6.94
CA VAL A 140 8.27 -15.31 7.92
C VAL A 140 9.11 -16.31 8.70
N GLU A 141 9.95 -17.10 8.01
CA GLU A 141 10.85 -18.07 8.63
C GLU A 141 11.84 -17.40 9.59
N LEU A 142 12.38 -16.24 9.23
CA LEU A 142 13.29 -15.49 10.10
C LEU A 142 12.59 -15.03 11.38
N CYS A 143 11.35 -14.53 11.28
CA CYS A 143 10.56 -14.17 12.46
C CYS A 143 10.36 -15.38 13.38
N LYS A 144 9.96 -16.52 12.80
CA LYS A 144 9.76 -17.78 13.53
C LYS A 144 11.04 -18.25 14.23
N GLN A 145 12.17 -18.26 13.53
CA GLN A 145 13.47 -18.66 14.08
C GLN A 145 13.94 -17.77 15.24
N LYS A 146 13.58 -16.48 15.22
CA LYS A 146 13.93 -15.51 16.26
C LYS A 146 12.90 -15.39 17.38
N GLY A 147 11.80 -16.16 17.32
CA GLY A 147 10.71 -16.05 18.29
C GLY A 147 10.00 -14.69 18.23
N ILE A 148 9.98 -14.05 17.07
CA ILE A 148 9.26 -12.79 16.81
C ILE A 148 7.84 -13.15 16.39
N THR A 149 6.86 -12.58 17.09
CA THR A 149 5.45 -12.67 16.70
C THR A 149 5.24 -11.87 15.42
N LEU A 150 4.76 -12.52 14.36
CA LEU A 150 4.47 -11.87 13.09
C LEU A 150 2.96 -11.83 12.85
N LYS A 151 2.44 -10.63 12.61
CA LYS A 151 1.06 -10.39 12.18
C LYS A 151 1.09 -9.76 10.79
N VAL A 152 0.57 -10.46 9.78
CA VAL A 152 0.53 -9.97 8.41
C VAL A 152 -0.88 -9.50 8.09
N PHE A 153 -1.01 -8.37 7.39
CA PHE A 153 -2.28 -7.87 6.91
C PHE A 153 -2.19 -7.36 5.46
N ILE A 154 -3.29 -7.44 4.73
CA ILE A 154 -3.49 -6.78 3.43
C ILE A 154 -4.20 -5.47 3.69
N SER A 155 -3.66 -4.35 3.17
CA SER A 155 -4.16 -3.02 3.45
C SER A 155 -5.61 -2.81 2.96
N PRO A 156 -6.41 -1.98 3.64
CA PRO A 156 -7.78 -1.64 3.24
C PRO A 156 -7.78 -0.59 2.11
N ALA A 157 -7.21 -0.92 0.96
CA ALA A 157 -7.33 -0.08 -0.23
C ALA A 157 -8.82 0.10 -0.61
N HIS A 158 -9.17 1.27 -1.15
CA HIS A 158 -10.51 1.54 -1.63
C HIS A 158 -10.89 0.55 -2.73
N ALA A 159 -12.18 0.20 -2.84
CA ALA A 159 -12.69 -0.82 -3.75
C ALA A 159 -12.32 -0.57 -5.23
N THR A 160 -12.07 0.69 -5.60
CA THR A 160 -11.61 1.07 -6.95
C THR A 160 -10.24 0.48 -7.32
N ASP A 161 -9.38 0.17 -6.35
CA ASP A 161 -8.06 -0.45 -6.63
C ASP A 161 -8.19 -1.89 -7.08
N LEU A 162 -9.14 -2.61 -6.49
CA LEU A 162 -9.49 -3.96 -6.92
C LEU A 162 -10.11 -3.93 -8.32
N GLU A 163 -10.92 -2.92 -8.64
CA GLU A 163 -11.39 -2.73 -10.01
C GLU A 163 -10.26 -2.37 -10.98
N ALA A 164 -9.27 -1.57 -10.58
CA ALA A 164 -8.10 -1.27 -11.40
C ALA A 164 -7.33 -2.56 -11.74
N ILE A 165 -7.00 -3.38 -10.73
CA ILE A 165 -6.38 -4.71 -10.89
C ILE A 165 -7.23 -5.61 -11.79
N ARG A 166 -8.55 -5.57 -11.67
CA ARG A 166 -9.45 -6.36 -12.53
C ARG A 166 -9.36 -5.89 -13.99
N THR A 167 -9.35 -4.59 -14.24
CA THR A 167 -9.28 -4.02 -15.60
C THR A 167 -7.94 -4.25 -16.29
N THR A 168 -6.86 -4.50 -15.56
CA THR A 168 -5.58 -4.93 -16.13
C THR A 168 -5.52 -6.43 -16.46
N GLY A 169 -6.58 -7.18 -16.16
CA GLY A 169 -6.63 -8.64 -16.37
C GLY A 169 -5.97 -9.45 -15.26
N GLN A 170 -5.52 -8.81 -14.18
CA GLN A 170 -4.73 -9.46 -13.12
C GLN A 170 -5.56 -10.05 -11.98
N TRP A 171 -6.89 -10.09 -12.11
CA TRP A 171 -7.78 -10.57 -11.05
C TRP A 171 -7.45 -12.01 -10.58
N GLN A 172 -7.23 -12.92 -11.53
CA GLN A 172 -6.88 -14.31 -11.19
C GLN A 172 -5.50 -14.41 -10.52
N THR A 173 -4.54 -13.60 -10.98
CA THR A 173 -3.21 -13.51 -10.38
C THR A 173 -3.26 -12.96 -8.96
N PHE A 174 -4.11 -11.96 -8.70
CA PHE A 174 -4.35 -11.41 -7.37
C PHE A 174 -4.93 -12.45 -6.40
N GLU A 175 -5.90 -13.24 -6.86
CA GLU A 175 -6.45 -14.33 -6.05
C GLU A 175 -5.42 -15.44 -5.81
N GLN A 176 -4.61 -15.77 -6.81
CA GLN A 176 -3.53 -16.74 -6.66
C GLN A 176 -2.51 -16.26 -5.63
N TRP A 177 -2.10 -15.00 -5.70
CA TRP A 177 -1.22 -14.38 -4.70
C TRP A 177 -1.79 -14.49 -3.28
N LYS A 178 -3.08 -14.23 -3.08
CA LYS A 178 -3.73 -14.42 -1.76
C LYS A 178 -3.61 -15.86 -1.28
N ARG A 179 -3.82 -16.85 -2.15
CA ARG A 179 -3.62 -18.27 -1.81
C ARG A 179 -2.18 -18.51 -1.37
N ASP A 180 -1.22 -18.06 -2.17
CA ASP A 180 0.20 -18.33 -1.94
C ASP A 180 0.71 -17.76 -0.62
N ILE A 181 0.34 -16.52 -0.27
CA ILE A 181 0.76 -15.92 1.00
C ILE A 181 0.09 -16.58 2.22
N VAL A 182 -1.18 -16.99 2.09
CA VAL A 182 -1.95 -17.64 3.15
C VAL A 182 -1.44 -19.06 3.43
N GLN A 183 -0.89 -19.74 2.43
CA GLN A 183 -0.20 -21.03 2.64
C GLN A 183 1.09 -20.88 3.47
N ILE A 184 1.69 -19.70 3.51
CA ILE A 184 2.93 -19.43 4.25
C ILE A 184 2.63 -19.02 5.70
N VAL A 185 1.64 -18.14 5.91
CA VAL A 185 1.27 -17.59 7.21
C VAL A 185 -0.19 -17.14 7.19
N PRO A 186 -0.95 -17.21 8.31
CA PRO A 186 -2.26 -16.57 8.38
C PRO A 186 -2.17 -15.06 8.11
N VAL A 187 -3.12 -14.52 7.33
CA VAL A 187 -3.11 -13.11 6.89
C VAL A 187 -4.44 -12.45 7.20
N TRP A 188 -4.44 -11.30 7.87
CA TRP A 188 -5.63 -10.47 8.00
C TRP A 188 -5.92 -9.75 6.68
N ASP A 189 -7.06 -10.04 6.06
CA ASP A 189 -7.48 -9.38 4.84
C ASP A 189 -8.48 -8.27 5.11
N PHE A 190 -8.03 -7.02 4.98
CA PHE A 190 -8.90 -5.83 5.07
C PHE A 190 -9.34 -5.31 3.69
N SER A 191 -8.87 -5.93 2.60
CA SER A 191 -9.28 -5.59 1.24
C SER A 191 -10.68 -6.15 0.92
N GLY A 192 -11.12 -5.95 -0.32
CA GLY A 192 -12.40 -6.44 -0.81
C GLY A 192 -13.46 -5.35 -0.79
N TYR A 193 -14.72 -5.77 -0.77
CA TYR A 193 -15.89 -4.89 -0.84
C TYR A 193 -16.64 -4.97 0.49
N ASN A 194 -16.28 -4.10 1.43
CA ASN A 194 -16.82 -4.08 2.79
C ASN A 194 -17.25 -2.66 3.20
N SER A 195 -17.82 -2.53 4.40
CA SER A 195 -18.36 -1.28 4.95
C SER A 195 -17.36 -0.11 5.04
N VAL A 196 -16.05 -0.38 5.01
CA VAL A 196 -14.99 0.63 5.03
C VAL A 196 -14.50 0.95 3.63
N THR A 197 -14.16 -0.08 2.85
CA THR A 197 -13.49 0.05 1.54
C THR A 197 -14.39 0.52 0.40
N THR A 198 -15.70 0.61 0.65
CA THR A 198 -16.71 1.00 -0.34
C THR A 198 -17.32 2.37 -0.07
N GLU A 199 -16.58 3.25 0.63
CA GLU A 199 -16.97 4.64 0.82
C GLU A 199 -17.27 5.32 -0.53
N PRO A 200 -18.48 5.86 -0.75
CA PRO A 200 -18.78 6.53 -2.01
C PRO A 200 -17.83 7.70 -2.28
N ILE A 201 -17.29 7.79 -3.50
CA ILE A 201 -16.37 8.88 -3.85
C ILE A 201 -17.16 10.18 -3.90
N SER A 202 -16.81 11.11 -3.01
CA SER A 202 -17.51 12.38 -2.88
C SER A 202 -16.58 13.51 -2.44
N ASN A 203 -17.12 14.71 -2.35
CA ASN A 203 -16.39 15.85 -1.79
C ASN A 203 -16.16 15.70 -0.27
N HIS A 204 -16.61 14.66 0.38
CA HIS A 204 -16.37 14.47 1.81
C HIS A 204 -16.01 13.01 2.04
N MET A 205 -14.71 12.74 2.00
CA MET A 205 -14.16 11.43 2.31
C MET A 205 -13.76 11.39 3.79
N ILE A 206 -14.21 10.36 4.49
CA ILE A 206 -14.00 10.11 5.91
C ILE A 206 -12.94 9.02 6.10
N ASN A 207 -12.98 7.98 5.25
CA ASN A 207 -12.11 6.81 5.38
C ASN A 207 -10.81 6.99 4.58
N TYR A 208 -10.84 7.82 3.53
CA TYR A 208 -9.76 7.92 2.55
C TYR A 208 -9.31 9.35 2.23
N VAL A 209 -8.02 9.50 1.94
CA VAL A 209 -7.46 10.70 1.32
C VAL A 209 -7.41 10.55 -0.20
N ASP A 210 -7.07 9.34 -0.65
CA ASP A 210 -7.14 8.83 -2.02
C ASP A 210 -7.44 7.31 -1.97
N ASN A 211 -7.38 6.63 -3.10
CA ASN A 211 -7.74 5.22 -3.20
C ASN A 211 -6.84 4.25 -2.39
N SER A 212 -5.65 4.64 -1.93
CA SER A 212 -4.73 3.76 -1.19
C SER A 212 -4.36 4.29 0.21
N HIS A 213 -4.42 5.61 0.44
CA HIS A 213 -4.12 6.26 1.70
C HIS A 213 -5.39 6.44 2.55
N TYR A 214 -5.60 5.52 3.49
CA TYR A 214 -6.67 5.58 4.48
C TYR A 214 -6.33 6.51 5.66
N THR A 215 -7.37 7.05 6.33
CA THR A 215 -7.21 7.98 7.44
C THR A 215 -6.72 7.28 8.72
N PRO A 216 -6.14 8.02 9.70
CA PRO A 216 -5.73 7.43 10.98
C PRO A 216 -6.83 6.63 11.67
N LYS A 217 -8.08 7.09 11.56
CA LYS A 217 -9.26 6.37 12.08
C LYS A 217 -9.37 4.95 11.52
N ILE A 218 -9.10 4.75 10.23
CA ILE A 218 -9.12 3.42 9.61
C ILE A 218 -7.90 2.62 9.99
N GLY A 219 -6.73 3.26 10.13
CA GLY A 219 -5.54 2.63 10.69
C GLY A 219 -5.77 2.09 12.10
N ASP A 220 -6.48 2.83 12.94
CA ASP A 220 -6.86 2.38 14.29
C ASP A 220 -7.77 1.14 14.23
N LEU A 221 -8.73 1.08 13.29
CA LEU A 221 -9.57 -0.11 13.11
C LEU A 221 -8.75 -1.35 12.70
N VAL A 222 -7.76 -1.17 11.81
CA VAL A 222 -6.85 -2.24 11.40
C VAL A 222 -6.06 -2.77 12.60
N LEU A 223 -5.48 -1.87 13.39
CA LEU A 223 -4.70 -2.23 14.59
C LEU A 223 -5.58 -2.87 15.66
N ASN A 224 -6.78 -2.34 15.90
CA ASN A 224 -7.76 -2.88 16.83
C ASN A 224 -8.07 -4.35 16.51
N ARG A 225 -8.35 -4.68 15.24
CA ARG A 225 -8.61 -6.05 14.80
C ARG A 225 -7.37 -6.94 14.92
N VAL A 226 -6.22 -6.49 14.40
CA VAL A 226 -4.97 -7.29 14.35
C VAL A 226 -4.40 -7.59 15.73
N LEU A 227 -4.55 -6.65 16.67
CA LEU A 227 -4.10 -6.75 18.05
C LEU A 227 -5.19 -7.27 19.01
N SER A 228 -6.41 -7.51 18.51
CA SER A 228 -7.58 -7.87 19.33
C SER A 228 -7.82 -6.85 20.46
N TYR A 229 -7.59 -5.57 20.17
CA TYR A 229 -7.79 -4.45 21.07
C TYR A 229 -9.03 -3.67 20.63
N GLN A 230 -10.01 -3.48 21.53
CA GLN A 230 -11.29 -2.83 21.19
C GLN A 230 -11.95 -3.44 19.93
N ASP A 231 -11.85 -4.76 19.75
CA ASP A 231 -12.31 -5.45 18.54
C ASP A 231 -13.80 -5.25 18.26
N GLU A 232 -14.60 -5.04 19.31
CA GLU A 232 -16.02 -4.71 19.24
C GLU A 232 -16.32 -3.38 18.51
N THR A 233 -15.33 -2.49 18.41
CA THR A 233 -15.43 -1.23 17.67
C THR A 233 -15.22 -1.40 16.17
N VAL A 234 -14.66 -2.54 15.75
CA VAL A 234 -14.32 -2.80 14.36
C VAL A 234 -15.50 -3.47 13.64
N PRO A 235 -15.93 -2.99 12.46
CA PRO A 235 -16.99 -3.64 11.68
C PRO A 235 -16.72 -5.12 11.44
N LYS A 236 -17.75 -5.97 11.58
CA LYS A 236 -17.60 -7.43 11.49
C LYS A 236 -17.11 -7.91 10.12
N ASP A 237 -17.38 -7.13 9.07
CA ASP A 237 -16.98 -7.41 7.69
C ASP A 237 -15.61 -6.83 7.32
N PHE A 238 -14.93 -6.13 8.25
CA PHE A 238 -13.68 -5.42 7.99
C PHE A 238 -12.49 -6.08 8.69
N GLY A 239 -11.67 -6.84 7.96
CA GLY A 239 -10.49 -7.55 8.48
C GLY A 239 -10.77 -9.01 8.82
N ILE A 240 -10.71 -9.90 7.85
CA ILE A 240 -10.96 -11.34 8.03
C ILE A 240 -9.63 -12.09 8.10
N LEU A 241 -9.43 -12.91 9.13
CA LEU A 241 -8.21 -13.72 9.23
C LEU A 241 -8.30 -14.89 8.24
N LEU A 242 -7.46 -14.83 7.20
CA LEU A 242 -7.37 -15.87 6.19
C LEU A 242 -6.42 -16.97 6.63
N THR A 243 -6.86 -18.19 6.39
CA THR A 243 -6.12 -19.43 6.60
C THR A 243 -6.35 -20.36 5.39
N PRO A 244 -5.53 -21.41 5.22
CA PRO A 244 -5.75 -22.39 4.16
C PRO A 244 -7.17 -22.97 4.12
N GLU A 245 -7.85 -23.03 5.28
CA GLU A 245 -9.20 -23.58 5.41
C GLU A 245 -10.31 -22.66 4.88
N ASN A 246 -10.12 -21.34 4.89
CA ASN A 246 -11.19 -20.38 4.54
C ASN A 246 -10.91 -19.53 3.29
N VAL A 247 -9.67 -19.51 2.78
CA VAL A 247 -9.24 -18.61 1.69
C VAL A 247 -10.12 -18.72 0.44
N GLU A 248 -10.51 -19.92 0.02
CA GLU A 248 -11.37 -20.10 -1.15
C GLU A 248 -12.79 -19.54 -0.95
N SER A 249 -13.35 -19.74 0.24
CA SER A 249 -14.68 -19.21 0.57
C SER A 249 -14.68 -17.69 0.62
N HIS A 250 -13.61 -17.09 1.13
CA HIS A 250 -13.42 -15.65 1.17
C HIS A 250 -13.22 -15.04 -0.22
N ILE A 251 -12.41 -15.68 -1.09
CA ILE A 251 -12.24 -15.27 -2.49
C ILE A 251 -13.59 -15.30 -3.23
N ALA A 252 -14.36 -16.38 -3.06
CA ALA A 252 -15.69 -16.48 -3.66
C ALA A 252 -16.63 -15.39 -3.15
N LYS A 253 -16.57 -15.05 -1.86
CA LYS A 253 -17.32 -13.95 -1.26
C LYS A 253 -16.93 -12.59 -1.88
N ILE A 254 -15.63 -12.28 -2.01
CA ILE A 254 -15.17 -11.03 -2.63
C ILE A 254 -15.73 -10.89 -4.06
N ARG A 255 -15.74 -11.96 -4.86
CA ARG A 255 -16.33 -11.93 -6.22
C ARG A 255 -17.83 -11.61 -6.16
N ALA A 256 -18.58 -12.22 -5.25
CA ALA A 256 -20.01 -11.96 -5.12
C ALA A 256 -20.29 -10.53 -4.64
N ASP A 257 -19.55 -10.05 -3.63
CA ASP A 257 -19.69 -8.69 -3.11
C ASP A 257 -19.33 -7.65 -4.17
N ARG A 258 -18.34 -7.94 -5.03
CA ARG A 258 -17.96 -7.11 -6.18
C ARG A 258 -19.13 -6.88 -7.13
N GLU A 259 -19.86 -7.94 -7.50
CA GLU A 259 -21.02 -7.80 -8.39
C GLU A 259 -22.12 -6.95 -7.76
N VAL A 260 -22.36 -7.10 -6.44
CA VAL A 260 -23.31 -6.26 -5.71
C VAL A 260 -22.86 -4.80 -5.69
N TRP A 261 -21.58 -4.54 -5.39
CA TRP A 261 -21.01 -3.21 -5.34
C TRP A 261 -21.01 -2.53 -6.71
N ALA A 262 -20.57 -3.23 -7.76
CA ALA A 262 -20.49 -2.69 -9.11
C ALA A 262 -21.87 -2.30 -9.68
N ASN A 263 -22.91 -3.06 -9.34
CA ASN A 263 -24.29 -2.73 -9.73
C ASN A 263 -24.84 -1.50 -8.98
N LYS A 264 -24.38 -1.25 -7.76
CA LYS A 264 -24.81 -0.11 -6.94
C LYS A 264 -23.99 1.16 -7.18
N ASN A 265 -22.77 1.03 -7.71
CA ASN A 265 -21.81 2.11 -7.88
C ASN A 265 -21.34 2.19 -9.36
N PRO A 266 -22.27 2.38 -10.32
CA PRO A 266 -21.95 2.37 -11.74
C PRO A 266 -21.02 3.52 -12.15
N ASP A 267 -21.06 4.66 -11.44
CA ASP A 267 -20.25 5.84 -11.73
C ASP A 267 -18.78 5.58 -11.37
N GLU A 268 -18.48 4.96 -10.24
CA GLU A 268 -17.13 4.56 -9.83
C GLU A 268 -16.57 3.45 -10.74
N VAL A 269 -17.41 2.50 -11.14
CA VAL A 269 -17.03 1.50 -12.14
C VAL A 269 -16.70 2.16 -13.48
N LYS A 270 -17.47 3.18 -13.88
CA LYS A 270 -17.21 3.94 -15.11
C LYS A 270 -15.92 4.75 -14.99
N LEU A 271 -15.69 5.42 -13.86
CA LEU A 271 -14.45 6.16 -13.58
C LEU A 271 -13.20 5.30 -13.82
N VAL A 272 -13.14 4.11 -13.21
CA VAL A 272 -11.99 3.20 -13.39
C VAL A 272 -11.82 2.77 -14.85
N LYS A 273 -12.92 2.51 -15.56
CA LYS A 273 -12.88 2.12 -16.98
C LYS A 273 -12.40 3.26 -17.88
N ASP A 274 -12.87 4.48 -17.65
CA ASP A 274 -12.48 5.66 -18.43
C ASP A 274 -10.97 5.93 -18.25
N ILE A 275 -10.48 5.91 -17.01
CA ILE A 275 -9.05 6.06 -16.71
C ILE A 275 -8.23 4.96 -17.39
N LYS A 276 -8.72 3.70 -17.37
CA LYS A 276 -8.06 2.60 -18.08
C LYS A 276 -7.97 2.83 -19.58
N GLN A 277 -9.03 3.32 -20.22
CA GLN A 277 -9.02 3.62 -21.65
C GLN A 277 -8.01 4.73 -21.98
N GLU A 278 -7.96 5.79 -21.16
CA GLU A 278 -6.98 6.86 -21.34
C GLU A 278 -5.54 6.37 -21.13
N TYR A 279 -5.31 5.54 -20.12
CA TYR A 279 -4.03 4.90 -19.88
C TYR A 279 -3.58 4.06 -21.09
N ASP A 280 -4.45 3.21 -21.62
CA ASP A 280 -4.15 2.38 -22.80
C ASP A 280 -3.83 3.23 -24.04
N ALA A 281 -4.59 4.32 -24.25
CA ALA A 281 -4.34 5.25 -25.34
C ALA A 281 -2.95 5.92 -25.21
N LYS A 282 -2.56 6.33 -24.00
CA LYS A 282 -1.23 6.89 -23.73
C LYS A 282 -0.12 5.86 -23.98
N GLN A 283 -0.29 4.62 -23.52
CA GLN A 283 0.69 3.55 -23.74
C GLN A 283 0.84 3.17 -25.22
N ALA A 284 -0.24 3.22 -26.00
CA ALA A 284 -0.19 2.96 -27.44
C ALA A 284 0.60 4.04 -28.23
N LEU A 285 0.70 5.25 -27.69
CA LEU A 285 1.42 6.38 -28.28
C LEU A 285 2.88 6.50 -27.80
N ALA A 286 3.25 5.79 -26.73
CA ALA A 286 4.61 5.81 -26.21
C ALA A 286 5.59 5.13 -27.18
N PRO A 287 6.78 5.70 -27.44
CA PRO A 287 7.79 5.05 -28.26
C PRO A 287 8.24 3.74 -27.58
N LYS A 288 8.28 2.66 -28.38
CA LYS A 288 8.77 1.34 -27.96
C LYS A 288 10.28 1.31 -27.80
#